data_AF-A0AA97C6F6-F1
#
_entry.id   AF-A0AA97C6F6-F1
#
_cell.length_a   1.000
_cell.length_b   1.000
_cell.length_c   1.000
_cell.angle_alpha   90.00
_cell.angle_beta   90.00
_cell.angle_gamma   90.00
#
_symmetry.space_group_name_H-M   'P 1'
#
loop_
_entity.id
_entity.type
_entity.pdbx_description
1 polymer ?
#
loop_
_entity_poly.entity_id
_entity_poly.type
_entity_poly.pdbx_seq_one_letter_code
_entity_poly.pdbx_strand_id
1 'polypeptide(L)'
;MANRIEIQLICEEGADPGTLSQLSEKWQLSHTPDAIMAVVLTPENLQLRKLDEPKLGGIFVDFVSGAMAHRRKFGGGRGEAVAKAVGIKKDYLPDVIDATAGLGRDAFVLAALGCHVRMLERHPVVAALLDDGLQRGYQDAEIGPWLQERMSLIHASSITALSEITHAPDVIYLDPMYPHRQKSALVKKEMRVFQSLVGADDDADSLLAPAIALAKRRVVVKRPDYAEPLAGQKAPSAVTTKNHRFDIYPCIKNSE
;
A
#
# COMPACT_ATOMS: atom_id res chain seq x y z
N MET A 1 20.42 -6.12 17.00
CA MET A 1 19.20 -6.90 17.26
C MET A 1 18.12 -6.29 16.41
N ALA A 2 17.44 -7.06 15.56
CA ALA A 2 16.35 -6.51 14.75
C ALA A 2 15.23 -6.04 15.69
N ASN A 3 14.77 -4.81 15.52
CA ASN A 3 13.75 -4.21 16.39
C ASN A 3 12.41 -4.87 16.06
N ARG A 4 11.90 -5.73 16.95
CA ARG A 4 10.61 -6.40 16.77
C ARG A 4 9.47 -5.43 17.04
N ILE A 5 8.36 -5.57 16.31
CA ILE A 5 7.16 -4.76 16.55
C ILE A 5 6.38 -5.36 17.71
N GLU A 6 6.23 -4.58 18.79
CA GLU A 6 5.39 -4.93 19.94
C GLU A 6 3.91 -4.75 19.59
N ILE A 7 3.16 -5.85 19.57
CA ILE A 7 1.73 -5.85 19.21
C ILE A 7 1.03 -7.04 19.87
N GLN A 8 -0.26 -6.93 20.16
CA GLN A 8 -0.99 -8.09 20.66
C GLN A 8 -1.23 -9.08 19.51
N LEU A 9 -0.92 -10.35 19.74
CA LEU A 9 -1.18 -11.44 18.80
C LEU A 9 -2.32 -12.30 19.33
N ILE A 10 -3.38 -12.46 18.55
CA ILE A 10 -4.60 -13.18 18.94
C ILE A 10 -4.90 -14.22 17.86
N CYS A 11 -5.12 -15.46 18.29
CA CYS A 11 -5.63 -16.54 17.43
C CYS A 11 -7.08 -16.81 17.85
N GLU A 12 -8.02 -16.64 16.92
CA GLU A 12 -9.42 -16.97 17.19
C GLU A 12 -9.67 -18.48 17.09
N GLU A 13 -10.75 -18.94 17.71
CA GLU A 13 -11.17 -20.34 17.63
C GLU A 13 -11.38 -20.75 16.17
N GLY A 14 -10.83 -21.91 15.77
CA GLY A 14 -10.88 -22.41 14.40
C GLY A 14 -9.73 -21.96 13.50
N ALA A 15 -8.92 -20.98 13.91
CA ALA A 15 -7.66 -20.66 13.24
C ALA A 15 -6.52 -21.55 13.74
N ASP A 16 -5.51 -21.79 12.90
CA ASP A 16 -4.31 -22.57 13.26
C ASP A 16 -3.29 -21.71 14.04
N PRO A 17 -3.01 -22.03 15.33
CA PRO A 17 -2.02 -21.30 16.12
C PRO A 17 -0.58 -21.43 15.58
N GLY A 18 -0.30 -22.51 14.84
CA GLY A 18 1.00 -22.70 14.17
C GLY A 18 1.25 -21.62 13.11
N THR A 19 0.22 -21.30 12.33
CA THR A 19 0.23 -20.21 11.35
C THR A 19 0.54 -18.86 12.00
N LEU A 20 -0.09 -18.53 13.13
CA LEU A 20 0.17 -17.27 13.84
C LEU A 20 1.63 -17.19 14.34
N SER A 21 2.18 -18.31 14.80
CA SER A 21 3.57 -18.40 15.26
C SER A 21 4.55 -18.14 14.11
N GLN A 22 4.37 -18.81 12.97
CA GLN A 22 5.20 -18.61 11.77
C GLN A 22 5.11 -17.18 11.23
N LEU A 23 3.91 -16.60 11.24
CA LEU A 23 3.67 -15.21 10.86
C LEU A 23 4.44 -14.24 11.76
N SER A 24 4.39 -14.46 13.08
CA SER A 24 5.12 -13.62 14.04
C SER A 24 6.63 -13.66 13.82
N GLU A 25 7.19 -14.82 13.47
CA GLU A 25 8.60 -14.97 13.16
C GLU A 25 8.98 -14.29 11.84
N LYS A 26 8.21 -14.58 10.77
CA LYS A 26 8.42 -14.00 9.42
C LYS A 26 8.44 -12.47 9.47
N TRP A 27 7.50 -11.87 10.20
CA TRP A 27 7.32 -10.42 10.25
C TRP A 27 7.91 -9.76 11.50
N GLN A 28 8.71 -10.49 12.29
CA GLN A 28 9.40 -9.96 13.46
C GLN A 28 8.44 -9.28 14.47
N LEU A 29 7.31 -9.93 14.74
CA LEU A 29 6.31 -9.45 15.70
C LEU A 29 6.58 -10.05 17.09
N SER A 30 6.36 -9.25 18.13
CA SER A 30 6.47 -9.66 19.53
C SER A 30 5.13 -9.49 20.22
N HIS A 31 4.58 -10.60 20.75
CA HIS A 31 3.33 -10.58 21.50
C HIS A 31 3.45 -9.70 22.75
N THR A 32 2.57 -8.70 22.86
CA THR A 32 2.47 -7.81 24.02
C THR A 32 1.01 -7.77 24.50
N PRO A 33 0.68 -8.37 25.66
CA PRO A 33 -0.72 -8.50 26.12
C PRO A 33 -1.47 -7.19 26.32
N ASP A 34 -0.76 -6.12 26.68
CA ASP A 34 -1.35 -4.81 27.00
C ASP A 34 -1.35 -3.84 25.80
N ALA A 35 -0.90 -4.29 24.62
CA ALA A 35 -0.89 -3.45 23.43
C ALA A 35 -2.31 -3.15 22.95
N ILE A 36 -2.59 -1.88 22.64
CA ILE A 36 -3.91 -1.43 22.17
C ILE A 36 -4.25 -1.99 20.78
N MET A 37 -3.22 -2.23 19.96
CA MET A 37 -3.38 -2.79 18.62
C MET A 37 -3.18 -4.30 18.67
N ALA A 38 -3.97 -5.03 17.89
CA ALA A 38 -3.89 -6.47 17.78
C ALA A 38 -3.84 -6.94 16.32
N VAL A 39 -2.92 -7.87 16.04
CA VAL A 39 -3.00 -8.75 14.87
C VAL A 39 -3.81 -9.97 15.28
N VAL A 40 -4.94 -10.18 14.60
CA VAL A 40 -5.89 -11.24 14.91
C VAL A 40 -5.96 -12.18 13.72
N LEU A 41 -5.58 -13.44 13.93
CA LEU A 41 -5.77 -14.50 12.96
C LEU A 41 -7.15 -15.13 13.19
N THR A 42 -8.03 -14.97 12.20
CA THR A 42 -9.33 -15.65 12.15
C THR A 42 -9.23 -16.89 11.25
N PRO A 43 -10.25 -17.78 11.23
CA PRO A 43 -10.27 -18.90 10.29
C PRO A 43 -10.23 -18.46 8.81
N GLU A 44 -10.62 -17.22 8.50
CA GLU A 44 -10.77 -16.70 7.15
C GLU A 44 -9.67 -15.74 6.70
N ASN A 45 -9.06 -14.97 7.61
CA ASN A 45 -8.07 -13.95 7.26
C ASN A 45 -7.28 -13.40 8.46
N LEU A 46 -6.23 -12.65 8.15
CA LEU A 46 -5.49 -11.83 9.11
C LEU A 46 -6.10 -10.42 9.19
N GLN A 47 -6.41 -9.99 10.41
CA GLN A 47 -6.99 -8.66 10.69
C GLN A 47 -6.11 -7.83 11.62
N LEU A 48 -6.18 -6.51 11.45
CA LEU A 48 -5.72 -5.54 12.44
C LEU A 48 -6.93 -4.98 13.19
N ARG A 49 -6.88 -5.00 14.52
CA ARG A 49 -7.92 -4.47 15.39
C ARG A 49 -7.35 -3.46 16.38
N LYS A 50 -8.17 -2.47 16.75
CA LYS A 50 -7.90 -1.49 17.80
C LYS A 50 -8.78 -1.84 19.01
N LEU A 51 -8.18 -2.43 20.05
CA LEU A 51 -8.90 -3.14 21.11
C LEU A 51 -9.66 -2.23 22.08
N ASP A 52 -9.19 -0.99 22.26
CA ASP A 52 -9.89 0.04 23.05
C ASP A 52 -11.06 0.69 22.28
N GLU A 53 -11.23 0.39 20.98
CA GLU A 53 -12.35 0.85 20.15
C GLU A 53 -13.02 -0.29 19.36
N PRO A 54 -13.61 -1.30 20.02
CA PRO A 54 -14.11 -2.52 19.36
C PRO A 54 -15.20 -2.27 18.31
N LYS A 55 -15.96 -1.15 18.42
CA LYS A 55 -16.98 -0.74 17.44
C LYS A 55 -16.42 -0.37 16.05
N LEU A 56 -15.09 -0.18 15.94
CA LEU A 56 -14.42 0.03 14.66
C LEU A 56 -14.33 -1.25 13.83
N GLY A 57 -14.33 -2.42 14.48
CA GLY A 57 -14.12 -3.71 13.83
C GLY A 57 -12.66 -3.94 13.43
N GLY A 58 -12.42 -5.06 12.73
CA GLY A 58 -11.12 -5.38 12.15
C GLY A 58 -10.97 -4.89 10.72
N ILE A 59 -9.75 -4.55 10.34
CA ILE A 59 -9.38 -4.27 8.96
C ILE A 59 -8.51 -5.41 8.42
N PHE A 60 -8.75 -5.79 7.18
CA PHE A 60 -7.96 -6.77 6.45
C PHE A 60 -7.89 -6.38 4.98
N VAL A 61 -6.94 -6.96 4.25
CA VAL A 61 -6.79 -6.74 2.81
C VAL A 61 -7.62 -7.79 2.07
N ASP A 62 -8.57 -7.36 1.25
CA ASP A 62 -9.37 -8.26 0.41
C ASP A 62 -9.43 -7.73 -1.02
N PHE A 63 -8.83 -8.48 -1.94
CA PHE A 63 -8.82 -8.19 -3.37
C PHE A 63 -9.95 -8.90 -4.14
N VAL A 64 -10.57 -9.91 -3.53
CA VAL A 64 -11.56 -10.79 -4.17
C VAL A 64 -12.96 -10.21 -4.04
N SER A 65 -13.29 -9.67 -2.87
CA SER A 65 -14.63 -9.20 -2.56
C SER A 65 -14.67 -7.74 -2.04
N GLY A 66 -15.83 -7.32 -1.54
CA GLY A 66 -16.01 -6.04 -0.87
C GLY A 66 -15.65 -4.81 -1.71
N ALA A 67 -15.00 -3.84 -1.05
CA ALA A 67 -14.71 -2.53 -1.64
C ALA A 67 -13.75 -2.60 -2.83
N MET A 68 -12.77 -3.51 -2.82
CA MET A 68 -11.82 -3.65 -3.93
C MET A 68 -12.45 -4.31 -5.15
N ALA A 69 -13.26 -5.36 -4.97
CA ALA A 69 -14.01 -5.96 -6.07
C ALA A 69 -14.98 -4.96 -6.72
N HIS A 70 -15.69 -4.17 -5.89
CA HIS A 70 -16.55 -3.11 -6.38
C HIS A 70 -15.75 -2.04 -7.14
N ARG A 71 -14.61 -1.59 -6.61
CA ARG A 71 -13.74 -0.60 -7.29
C ARG A 71 -13.18 -1.16 -8.60
N ARG A 72 -12.80 -2.44 -8.67
CA ARG A 72 -12.37 -3.10 -9.91
C ARG A 72 -13.46 -3.04 -10.99
N LYS A 73 -14.71 -3.35 -10.63
CA LYS A 73 -15.84 -3.44 -11.57
C LYS A 73 -16.44 -2.08 -11.94
N PHE A 74 -16.49 -1.13 -11.00
CA PHE A 74 -17.25 0.11 -11.12
C PHE A 74 -16.47 1.39 -10.80
N GLY A 75 -15.19 1.29 -10.43
CA GLY A 75 -14.34 2.45 -10.08
C GLY A 75 -13.96 3.32 -11.27
N GLY A 76 -14.22 2.86 -12.50
CA GLY A 76 -13.95 3.58 -13.74
C GLY A 76 -12.74 3.04 -14.51
N GLY A 77 -12.00 2.07 -13.95
CA GLY A 77 -10.90 1.39 -14.61
C GLY A 77 -9.85 2.36 -15.15
N ARG A 78 -9.59 2.34 -16.46
CA ARG A 78 -8.65 3.28 -17.12
C ARG A 78 -9.05 4.75 -16.96
N GLY A 79 -10.31 5.02 -16.60
CA GLY A 79 -10.82 6.35 -16.30
C GLY A 79 -10.44 6.88 -14.91
N GLU A 80 -9.95 6.02 -14.01
CA GLU A 80 -9.53 6.42 -12.67
C GLU A 80 -8.36 7.42 -12.71
N ALA A 81 -8.35 8.34 -11.76
CA ALA A 81 -7.33 9.39 -11.69
C ALA A 81 -5.93 8.80 -11.50
N VAL A 82 -5.78 7.74 -10.69
CA VAL A 82 -4.50 7.04 -10.51
C VAL A 82 -4.02 6.41 -11.81
N ALA A 83 -4.91 5.76 -12.57
CA ALA A 83 -4.59 5.15 -13.86
C ALA A 83 -4.10 6.20 -14.88
N LYS A 84 -4.80 7.35 -14.95
CA LYS A 84 -4.40 8.48 -15.79
C LYS A 84 -3.05 9.07 -15.35
N ALA A 85 -2.81 9.20 -14.05
CA ALA A 85 -1.59 9.80 -13.51
C ALA A 85 -0.35 8.96 -13.86
N VAL A 86 -0.42 7.63 -13.70
CA VAL A 86 0.66 6.71 -14.11
C VAL A 86 0.81 6.61 -15.64
N GLY A 87 -0.14 7.17 -16.40
CA GLY A 87 -0.03 7.31 -17.85
C GLY A 87 -0.66 6.18 -18.66
N ILE A 88 -1.47 5.32 -18.06
CA ILE A 88 -2.22 4.25 -18.75
C ILE A 88 -3.03 4.87 -19.89
N LYS A 89 -2.68 4.55 -21.14
CA LYS A 89 -3.36 5.08 -22.35
C LYS A 89 -3.23 4.11 -23.53
N LYS A 90 -4.33 3.82 -24.22
CA LYS A 90 -4.38 2.82 -25.32
C LYS A 90 -3.74 1.50 -24.88
N ASP A 91 -2.69 1.05 -25.55
CA ASP A 91 -2.03 -0.23 -25.26
C ASP A 91 -0.84 -0.08 -24.30
N TYR A 92 -0.54 1.15 -23.87
CA TYR A 92 0.54 1.39 -22.90
C TYR A 92 0.07 1.04 -21.48
N LEU A 93 0.73 0.03 -20.91
CA LEU A 93 0.57 -0.49 -19.56
C LEU A 93 1.95 -0.47 -18.89
N PRO A 94 2.25 0.52 -18.02
CA PRO A 94 3.58 0.66 -17.42
C PRO A 94 3.89 -0.46 -16.44
N ASP A 95 5.17 -0.81 -16.33
CA ASP A 95 5.68 -1.46 -15.12
C ASP A 95 5.71 -0.41 -13.99
N VAL A 96 5.09 -0.75 -12.86
CA VAL A 96 4.91 0.15 -11.72
C VAL A 96 5.59 -0.41 -10.48
N ILE A 97 6.26 0.47 -9.75
CA ILE A 97 6.57 0.24 -8.34
C ILE A 97 5.67 1.13 -7.50
N ASP A 98 4.88 0.54 -6.62
CA ASP A 98 4.20 1.25 -5.53
C ASP A 98 5.14 1.25 -4.32
N ALA A 99 5.77 2.39 -4.02
CA ALA A 99 6.78 2.49 -2.98
C ALA A 99 6.20 2.77 -1.58
N THR A 100 4.88 2.75 -1.44
CA THR A 100 4.15 3.03 -0.19
C THR A 100 2.87 2.20 -0.17
N ALA A 101 3.02 0.88 -0.30
CA ALA A 101 1.93 -0.01 -0.66
C ALA A 101 0.69 0.12 0.23
N GLY A 102 0.88 0.24 1.55
CA GLY A 102 -0.20 0.30 2.51
C GLY A 102 -1.13 -0.90 2.38
N LEU A 103 -2.42 -0.65 2.17
CA LEU A 103 -3.43 -1.71 1.96
C LEU A 103 -3.54 -2.17 0.49
N GLY A 104 -2.61 -1.80 -0.39
CA GLY A 104 -2.52 -2.26 -1.77
C GLY A 104 -3.67 -1.79 -2.69
N ARG A 105 -4.44 -0.78 -2.29
CA ARG A 105 -5.70 -0.40 -2.97
C ARG A 105 -5.48 0.19 -4.36
N ASP A 106 -4.53 1.09 -4.48
CA ASP A 106 -4.20 1.73 -5.77
C ASP A 106 -3.34 0.79 -6.61
N ALA A 107 -2.39 0.06 -6.01
CA ALA A 107 -1.66 -1.04 -6.64
C ALA A 107 -2.58 -2.08 -7.30
N PHE A 108 -3.63 -2.54 -6.60
CA PHE A 108 -4.59 -3.50 -7.13
C PHE A 108 -5.35 -2.96 -8.34
N VAL A 109 -5.75 -1.68 -8.32
CA VAL A 109 -6.40 -1.04 -9.49
C VAL A 109 -5.46 -1.06 -10.69
N LEU A 110 -4.19 -0.73 -10.51
CA LEU A 110 -3.20 -0.72 -11.59
C LEU A 110 -2.95 -2.14 -12.14
N ALA A 111 -2.82 -3.13 -11.25
CA ALA A 111 -2.65 -4.54 -11.63
C ALA A 111 -3.87 -5.09 -12.40
N ALA A 112 -5.08 -4.78 -11.93
CA ALA A 112 -6.33 -5.17 -12.59
C ALA A 112 -6.49 -4.55 -13.98
N LEU A 113 -5.84 -3.40 -14.23
CA LEU A 113 -5.79 -2.76 -15.54
C LEU A 113 -4.71 -3.32 -16.47
N GLY A 114 -3.86 -4.22 -15.96
CA GLY A 114 -2.83 -4.92 -16.73
C GLY A 114 -1.40 -4.42 -16.51
N CYS A 115 -1.16 -3.54 -15.53
CA CYS A 115 0.21 -3.17 -15.17
C CYS A 115 0.87 -4.29 -14.36
N HIS A 116 2.18 -4.49 -14.49
CA HIS A 116 2.94 -5.26 -13.50
C HIS A 116 3.33 -4.33 -12.36
N VAL A 117 2.88 -4.65 -11.15
CA VAL A 117 3.03 -3.83 -9.94
C VAL A 117 3.86 -4.60 -8.92
N ARG A 118 4.97 -3.99 -8.52
CA ARG A 118 5.76 -4.41 -7.35
C ARG A 118 5.48 -3.44 -6.21
N MET A 119 4.99 -3.95 -5.10
CA MET A 119 4.67 -3.17 -3.91
C MET A 119 5.83 -3.24 -2.92
N LEU A 120 6.28 -2.10 -2.42
CA LEU A 120 7.18 -2.02 -1.27
C LEU A 120 6.38 -1.57 -0.05
N GLU A 121 6.45 -2.37 1.00
CA GLU A 121 5.91 -2.03 2.32
C GLU A 121 7.02 -2.21 3.35
N ARG A 122 7.17 -1.23 4.24
CA ARG A 122 8.21 -1.23 5.27
C ARG A 122 7.68 -1.74 6.61
N HIS A 123 6.43 -1.45 6.91
CA HIS A 123 5.83 -1.72 8.20
C HIS A 123 5.46 -3.21 8.29
N PRO A 124 6.08 -4.01 9.19
CA PRO A 124 5.93 -5.46 9.18
C PRO A 124 4.48 -5.94 9.35
N VAL A 125 3.69 -5.29 10.22
CA VAL A 125 2.27 -5.61 10.39
C VAL A 125 1.45 -5.33 9.13
N VAL A 126 1.74 -4.24 8.41
CA VAL A 126 1.03 -3.91 7.17
C VAL A 126 1.42 -4.89 6.07
N ALA A 127 2.71 -5.21 5.96
CA ALA A 127 3.21 -6.24 5.07
C ALA A 127 2.56 -7.60 5.34
N ALA A 128 2.36 -7.97 6.61
CA ALA A 128 1.66 -9.20 6.99
C ALA A 128 0.18 -9.21 6.53
N LEU A 129 -0.55 -8.11 6.73
CA LEU A 129 -1.94 -7.99 6.24
C LEU A 129 -2.03 -8.07 4.71
N LEU A 130 -1.07 -7.42 4.03
CA LEU A 130 -1.01 -7.38 2.57
C LEU A 130 -0.62 -8.74 1.98
N ASP A 131 0.33 -9.44 2.60
CA ASP A 131 0.71 -10.81 2.25
C ASP A 131 -0.46 -11.77 2.42
N ASP A 132 -1.18 -11.74 3.56
CA ASP A 132 -2.40 -12.54 3.77
C ASP A 132 -3.47 -12.26 2.68
N GLY A 133 -3.70 -10.98 2.36
CA GLY A 133 -4.60 -10.58 1.28
C GLY A 133 -4.17 -11.08 -0.10
N LEU A 134 -2.87 -11.05 -0.39
CA LEU A 134 -2.31 -11.57 -1.63
C LEU A 134 -2.44 -13.10 -1.72
N GLN A 135 -2.10 -13.84 -0.65
CA GLN A 135 -2.22 -15.30 -0.66
C GLN A 135 -3.66 -15.75 -0.95
N ARG A 136 -4.65 -15.12 -0.30
CA ARG A 136 -6.07 -15.39 -0.59
C ARG A 136 -6.46 -14.96 -2.01
N GLY A 137 -5.97 -13.82 -2.47
CA GLY A 137 -6.21 -13.34 -3.83
C GLY A 137 -5.62 -14.25 -4.91
N TYR A 138 -4.43 -14.82 -4.69
CA TYR A 138 -3.78 -15.75 -5.61
C TYR A 138 -4.52 -17.08 -5.74
N GLN A 139 -5.26 -17.47 -4.71
CA GLN A 139 -6.06 -18.70 -4.71
C GLN A 139 -7.45 -18.51 -5.36
N ASP A 140 -7.85 -17.27 -5.67
CA ASP A 140 -9.13 -17.00 -6.30
C ASP A 140 -9.17 -17.47 -7.77
N ALA A 141 -10.26 -18.10 -8.17
CA ALA A 141 -10.40 -18.67 -9.51
C ALA A 141 -10.54 -17.61 -10.62
N GLU A 142 -11.08 -16.42 -10.31
CA GLU A 142 -11.27 -15.34 -11.30
C GLU A 142 -10.00 -14.48 -11.42
N ILE A 143 -9.43 -14.08 -10.28
CA ILE A 143 -8.31 -13.12 -10.27
C ILE A 143 -6.94 -13.72 -10.02
N GLY A 144 -6.86 -14.88 -9.37
CA GLY A 144 -5.60 -15.50 -8.95
C GLY A 144 -4.56 -15.59 -10.07
N PRO A 145 -4.90 -16.12 -11.27
CA PRO A 145 -3.94 -16.30 -12.34
C PRO A 145 -3.23 -15.01 -12.76
N TRP A 146 -3.97 -13.92 -12.98
CA TRP A 146 -3.35 -12.66 -13.39
C TRP A 146 -2.81 -11.86 -12.20
N LEU A 147 -3.37 -12.02 -11.01
CA LEU A 147 -2.90 -11.32 -9.81
C LEU A 147 -1.48 -11.79 -9.45
N GLN A 148 -1.22 -13.09 -9.52
CA GLN A 148 0.09 -13.68 -9.24
C GLN A 148 1.17 -13.21 -10.23
N GLU A 149 0.80 -13.01 -11.49
CA GLU A 149 1.69 -12.49 -12.54
C GLU A 149 1.97 -10.99 -12.39
N ARG A 150 0.99 -10.22 -11.90
CA ARG A 150 0.98 -8.75 -12.01
C ARG A 150 1.13 -8.02 -10.70
N MET A 151 1.03 -8.67 -9.56
CA MET A 151 1.07 -7.98 -8.26
C MET A 151 1.88 -8.79 -7.26
N SER A 152 2.98 -8.22 -6.78
CA SER A 152 3.89 -8.85 -5.83
C SER A 152 4.27 -7.89 -4.71
N LEU A 153 4.64 -8.46 -3.55
CA LEU A 153 5.05 -7.72 -2.35
C LEU A 153 6.55 -7.91 -2.09
N ILE A 154 7.23 -6.81 -1.79
CA ILE A 154 8.61 -6.74 -1.32
C ILE A 154 8.57 -6.06 0.05
N HIS A 155 8.97 -6.78 1.10
CA HIS A 155 9.09 -6.19 2.44
C HIS A 155 10.43 -5.49 2.59
N ALA A 156 10.42 -4.17 2.40
CA ALA A 156 11.61 -3.34 2.51
C ALA A 156 11.23 -1.86 2.67
N SER A 157 12.15 -1.08 3.23
CA SER A 157 12.04 0.39 3.20
C SER A 157 12.36 0.91 1.81
N SER A 158 11.41 1.58 1.18
CA SER A 158 11.58 2.19 -0.15
C SER A 158 12.73 3.19 -0.21
N ILE A 159 13.06 3.87 0.90
CA ILE A 159 14.19 4.81 0.96
C ILE A 159 15.52 4.12 0.62
N THR A 160 15.69 2.86 1.03
CA THR A 160 16.92 2.09 0.81
C THR A 160 16.80 1.15 -0.38
N ALA A 161 15.70 0.40 -0.43
CA ALA A 161 15.48 -0.67 -1.40
C ALA A 161 15.36 -0.18 -2.84
N LEU A 162 14.83 1.03 -3.09
CA LEU A 162 14.73 1.55 -4.47
C LEU A 162 16.10 1.61 -5.17
N SER A 163 17.18 1.87 -4.42
CA SER A 163 18.54 1.90 -5.00
C SER A 163 19.06 0.53 -5.42
N GLU A 164 18.49 -0.56 -4.89
CA GLU A 164 18.88 -1.95 -5.16
C GLU A 164 18.09 -2.56 -6.33
N ILE A 165 17.09 -1.85 -6.85
CA ILE A 165 16.22 -2.35 -7.92
C ILE A 165 16.95 -2.28 -9.25
N THR A 166 17.35 -3.45 -9.74
CA THR A 166 18.08 -3.61 -11.01
C THR A 166 17.22 -3.33 -12.25
N HIS A 167 15.95 -3.74 -12.22
CA HIS A 167 15.01 -3.55 -13.32
C HIS A 167 14.13 -2.33 -13.05
N ALA A 168 14.60 -1.18 -13.51
CA ALA A 168 13.91 0.10 -13.38
C ALA A 168 12.48 0.03 -13.97
N PRO A 169 11.44 0.42 -13.21
CA PRO A 169 10.07 0.49 -13.70
C PRO A 169 9.88 1.68 -14.64
N ASP A 170 8.78 1.69 -15.39
CA ASP A 170 8.34 2.90 -16.09
C ASP A 170 7.92 4.00 -15.12
N VAL A 171 7.21 3.59 -14.06
CA VAL A 171 6.57 4.49 -13.10
C VAL A 171 6.87 4.08 -11.66
N ILE A 172 7.15 5.07 -10.82
CA ILE A 172 7.08 4.90 -9.36
C ILE A 172 5.90 5.69 -8.82
N TYR A 173 5.07 5.03 -8.03
CA TYR A 173 3.91 5.60 -7.35
C TYR A 173 4.22 5.76 -5.86
N LEU A 174 3.88 6.93 -5.31
CA LEU A 174 4.06 7.31 -3.91
C LEU A 174 2.75 7.86 -3.36
N ASP A 175 2.32 7.36 -2.20
CA ASP A 175 1.19 7.81 -1.39
C ASP A 175 1.57 7.65 0.11
N PRO A 176 2.64 8.31 0.57
CA PRO A 176 3.04 8.25 1.97
C PRO A 176 1.94 8.84 2.86
N MET A 177 1.81 8.30 4.07
CA MET A 177 0.84 8.76 5.06
C MET A 177 1.15 10.20 5.47
N TYR A 178 0.37 11.15 4.96
CA TYR A 178 0.55 12.57 5.26
C TYR A 178 0.03 12.92 6.66
N PRO A 179 0.71 13.80 7.43
CA PRO A 179 0.22 14.28 8.71
C PRO A 179 -1.15 14.92 8.57
N HIS A 180 -2.18 14.31 9.14
CA HIS A 180 -3.52 14.88 9.11
C HIS A 180 -3.58 16.10 10.02
N ARG A 181 -4.06 17.24 9.48
CA ARG A 181 -4.54 18.33 10.33
C ARG A 181 -5.78 17.84 11.09
N GLN A 182 -5.72 17.95 12.42
CA GLN A 182 -6.81 17.54 13.31
C GLN A 182 -8.13 18.21 12.90
N LYS A 183 -9.23 17.43 12.99
CA LYS A 183 -10.67 17.79 12.80
C LYS A 183 -11.31 17.40 11.46
N SER A 184 -11.25 16.12 11.09
CA SER A 184 -12.35 15.52 10.32
C SER A 184 -12.86 14.29 11.06
N ALA A 185 -14.05 14.40 11.66
CA ALA A 185 -14.77 13.30 12.30
C ALA A 185 -15.23 12.21 11.31
N LEU A 186 -14.91 12.35 10.01
CA LEU A 186 -15.36 11.53 8.88
C LEU A 186 -14.24 10.71 8.25
N VAL A 187 -13.12 10.49 8.95
CA VAL A 187 -12.15 9.48 8.53
C VAL A 187 -12.81 8.12 8.64
N LYS A 188 -12.95 7.41 7.51
CA LYS A 188 -13.55 6.05 7.46
C LYS A 188 -12.90 5.18 8.54
N LYS A 189 -13.69 4.33 9.21
CA LYS A 189 -13.25 3.46 10.32
C LYS A 189 -11.89 2.81 10.07
N GLU A 190 -11.70 2.29 8.85
CA GLU A 190 -10.47 1.64 8.41
C GLU A 190 -9.22 2.51 8.54
N MET A 191 -9.33 3.78 8.13
CA MET A 191 -8.21 4.72 8.17
C MET A 191 -7.86 5.13 9.60
N ARG A 192 -8.83 5.12 10.53
CA ARG A 192 -8.55 5.38 11.96
C ARG A 192 -7.69 4.27 12.57
N VAL A 193 -8.06 3.01 12.35
CA VAL A 193 -7.30 1.85 12.84
C VAL A 193 -5.90 1.83 12.23
N PHE A 194 -5.80 2.06 10.91
CA PHE A 194 -4.53 2.04 10.19
C PHE A 194 -3.58 3.18 10.63
N GLN A 195 -4.11 4.39 10.86
CA GLN A 195 -3.32 5.53 11.33
C GLN A 195 -2.80 5.34 12.75
N SER A 196 -3.58 4.71 13.64
CA SER A 196 -3.13 4.40 15.00
C SER A 196 -1.95 3.43 15.03
N LEU A 197 -1.77 2.61 13.97
CA LEU A 197 -0.64 1.70 13.84
C LEU A 197 0.59 2.39 13.24
N VAL A 198 0.43 2.99 12.05
CA VAL A 198 1.58 3.42 11.22
C VAL A 198 2.08 4.82 11.59
N GLY A 199 1.21 5.69 12.14
CA GLY A 199 1.56 7.08 12.37
C GLY A 199 1.72 7.88 11.07
N ALA A 200 2.44 9.00 11.14
CA ALA A 200 2.80 9.79 9.97
C ALA A 200 4.17 9.36 9.44
N ASP A 201 4.37 9.45 8.12
CA ASP A 201 5.67 9.22 7.50
C ASP A 201 6.51 10.50 7.56
N ASP A 202 7.19 10.73 8.68
CA ASP A 202 8.04 11.92 8.88
C ASP A 202 9.23 11.98 7.91
N ASP A 203 9.61 10.83 7.34
CA ASP A 203 10.68 10.68 6.35
C ASP A 203 10.18 10.61 4.90
N ALA A 204 8.88 10.86 4.65
CA ALA A 204 8.25 10.79 3.33
C ALA A 204 8.96 11.63 2.26
N ASP A 205 9.50 12.79 2.64
CA ASP A 205 10.22 13.68 1.72
C ASP A 205 11.49 13.01 1.14
N SER A 206 12.05 12.04 1.85
CA SER A 206 13.22 11.26 1.39
C SER A 206 12.88 10.25 0.28
N LEU A 207 11.60 10.04 -0.04
CA LEU A 207 11.17 9.12 -1.09
C LEU A 207 11.32 9.71 -2.50
N LEU A 208 11.21 11.02 -2.66
CA LEU A 208 11.07 11.64 -3.98
C LEU A 208 12.34 11.50 -4.82
N ALA A 209 13.49 11.85 -4.26
CA ALA A 209 14.78 11.81 -4.96
C ALA A 209 15.15 10.40 -5.48
N PRO A 210 15.14 9.32 -4.66
CA PRO A 210 15.43 7.98 -5.16
C PRO A 210 14.39 7.49 -6.17
N ALA A 211 13.11 7.88 -6.02
CA ALA A 211 12.08 7.56 -6.99
C ALA A 211 12.36 8.22 -8.37
N ILE A 212 12.72 9.50 -8.39
CA ILE A 212 13.03 10.21 -9.64
C ILE A 212 14.26 9.59 -10.31
N ALA A 213 15.27 9.20 -9.53
CA ALA A 213 16.49 8.58 -10.05
C ALA A 213 16.23 7.20 -10.70
N LEU A 214 15.33 6.40 -10.13
CA LEU A 214 15.08 5.04 -10.58
C LEU A 214 14.11 4.97 -11.78
N ALA A 215 12.97 5.67 -11.72
CA ALA A 215 11.89 5.53 -12.70
C ALA A 215 12.33 5.93 -14.12
N LYS A 216 11.89 5.17 -15.13
CA LYS A 216 12.25 5.44 -16.54
C LYS A 216 11.49 6.64 -17.12
N ARG A 217 10.28 6.92 -16.66
CA ARG A 217 9.42 7.93 -17.28
C ARG A 217 8.85 8.96 -16.31
N ARG A 218 8.28 8.53 -15.18
CA ARG A 218 7.68 9.46 -14.21
C ARG A 218 7.59 8.89 -12.80
N VAL A 219 7.57 9.80 -11.84
CA VAL A 219 7.07 9.56 -10.49
C VAL A 219 5.70 10.19 -10.35
N VAL A 220 4.78 9.46 -9.73
CA VAL A 220 3.43 9.93 -9.41
C VAL A 220 3.30 9.98 -7.89
N VAL A 221 2.92 11.12 -7.35
CA VAL A 221 2.74 11.32 -5.91
C VAL A 221 1.31 11.72 -5.61
N LYS A 222 0.58 10.90 -4.87
CA LYS A 222 -0.75 11.24 -4.38
C LYS A 222 -0.64 12.19 -3.19
N ARG A 223 -1.42 13.27 -3.22
CA ARG A 223 -1.44 14.31 -2.18
C ARG A 223 -2.87 14.77 -1.92
N PRO A 224 -3.29 14.95 -0.66
CA PRO A 224 -4.50 15.71 -0.34
C PRO A 224 -4.44 17.10 -0.97
N ASP A 225 -5.59 17.69 -1.34
CA ASP A 225 -5.60 18.97 -2.08
C ASP A 225 -4.90 20.11 -1.33
N TYR A 226 -4.95 20.09 0.01
CA TYR A 226 -4.32 21.09 0.87
C TYR A 226 -2.85 20.80 1.22
N ALA A 227 -2.33 19.62 0.87
CA ALA A 227 -0.97 19.25 1.23
C ALA A 227 0.02 19.92 0.27
N GLU A 228 1.14 20.40 0.81
CA GLU A 228 2.27 20.89 0.01
C GLU A 228 2.80 19.79 -0.91
N PRO A 229 3.54 20.11 -1.98
CA PRO A 229 4.25 19.10 -2.77
C PRO A 229 5.25 18.31 -1.90
N LEU A 230 5.49 17.04 -2.25
CA LEU A 230 6.45 16.20 -1.54
C LEU A 230 7.87 16.78 -1.65
N ALA A 231 8.64 16.76 -0.56
CA ALA A 231 9.96 17.37 -0.46
C ALA A 231 10.01 18.88 -0.81
N GLY A 232 8.87 19.57 -0.71
CA GLY A 232 8.74 20.97 -1.14
C GLY A 232 8.96 21.19 -2.65
N GLN A 233 9.05 20.12 -3.44
CA GLN A 233 9.35 20.21 -4.87
C GLN A 233 8.06 20.27 -5.68
N LYS A 234 7.79 21.39 -6.32
CA LYS A 234 6.57 21.55 -7.14
C LYS A 234 6.64 20.66 -8.38
N ALA A 235 5.63 19.81 -8.57
CA ALA A 235 5.46 19.05 -9.80
C ALA A 235 5.05 19.95 -10.98
N PRO A 236 5.56 19.71 -12.20
CA PRO A 236 5.20 20.47 -13.40
C PRO A 236 3.76 20.21 -13.88
N SER A 237 3.15 19.10 -13.47
CA SER A 237 1.77 18.74 -13.83
C SER A 237 1.14 17.88 -12.74
N ALA A 238 -0.19 17.84 -12.72
CA ALA A 238 -0.94 16.97 -11.81
C ALA A 238 -2.27 16.50 -12.43
N VAL A 239 -2.78 15.37 -11.96
CA VAL A 239 -4.18 14.94 -12.19
C VAL A 239 -4.99 15.24 -10.93
N THR A 240 -5.92 16.17 -11.02
CA THR A 240 -6.74 16.62 -9.88
C THR A 240 -8.03 15.82 -9.77
N THR A 241 -8.47 15.53 -8.53
CA THR A 241 -9.78 14.97 -8.21
C THR A 241 -10.54 15.90 -7.27
N LYS A 242 -11.64 15.45 -6.66
CA LYS A 242 -12.43 16.27 -5.74
C LYS A 242 -11.72 16.61 -4.42
N ASN A 243 -10.91 15.69 -3.88
CA ASN A 243 -10.35 15.78 -2.53
C ASN A 243 -8.82 15.56 -2.45
N HIS A 244 -8.20 15.19 -3.57
CA HIS A 244 -6.78 14.91 -3.68
C HIS A 244 -6.33 15.09 -5.12
N ARG A 245 -5.03 15.18 -5.32
CA ARG A 245 -4.37 15.23 -6.63
C ARG A 245 -3.25 14.22 -6.71
N PHE A 246 -2.81 13.97 -7.93
CA PHE A 246 -1.63 13.17 -8.25
C PHE A 246 -0.61 14.08 -8.92
N ASP A 247 0.39 14.51 -8.16
CA ASP A 247 1.53 15.29 -8.64
C ASP A 247 2.42 14.40 -9.54
N ILE A 248 2.81 14.88 -10.72
CA ILE A 248 3.56 14.10 -11.73
C ILE A 248 4.91 14.74 -11.98
N TYR A 249 5.97 14.00 -11.67
CA TYR A 249 7.36 14.39 -11.88
C TYR A 249 7.93 13.60 -13.07
N PRO A 250 8.42 14.27 -14.14
CA PRO A 250 9.09 13.59 -15.24
C PRO A 250 10.47 13.09 -14.80
N CYS A 251 10.86 11.93 -15.31
CA CYS A 251 12.20 11.38 -15.10
C CYS A 251 12.94 11.43 -16.43
N ILE A 252 13.95 12.30 -16.54
CA ILE A 252 14.79 12.39 -17.73
C ILE A 252 15.98 11.48 -17.48
N LYS A 253 16.05 10.36 -18.19
CA LYS A 253 17.32 9.64 -18.34
C LYS A 253 18.02 10.25 -19.54
N ASN A 254 19.13 10.95 -19.30
CA ASN A 254 20.06 11.25 -20.39
C ASN A 254 20.42 9.90 -21.01
N SER A 255 20.16 9.76 -22.31
CA SER A 255 20.57 8.59 -23.06
C SER A 255 22.09 8.52 -22.99
N GLU A 256 22.62 7.52 -22.27
CA GLU A 256 23.98 7.04 -22.55
C GLU A 256 23.98 6.27 -23.88
#